data_AF-A0A2G2G412-F1
#
_entry.id   AF-A0A2G2G412-F1
#
_cell.length_a   1.000
_cell.length_b   1.000
_cell.length_c   1.000
_cell.angle_alpha   90.00
_cell.angle_beta   90.00
_cell.angle_gamma   90.00
#
_symmetry.space_group_name_H-M   'P 1'
#
loop_
_entity.id
_entity.type
_entity.pdbx_description
1 polymer ?
#
loop_
_entity_poly.entity_id
_entity_poly.type
_entity_poly.pdbx_seq_one_letter_code
_entity_poly.pdbx_strand_id
1 'polypeptide(L)'
;MRRKILVVISLSVVLATIGLVVFSRARSITSSAGTIQVSKILGGLESPWGIGFLPNGDFLVTERNGNLLYVKDGKARSVRNAPESVEIGQGGLLDLMIPRGGKSLVDRVQREARIPVLSHLEGICHVYVHHAANPQMAREIVLNAKMRRVGICGAAECLLIDRACAAALLPQIADDLHAAGCEMRGDEAAQALDARIVAATDSDWGHEFLAPILAIRVVDDLQMAMDHIAHYGSAHTDCIITDDRAVAKTFQQSVDSAIVLHNASTQFADGGEFGFGAEIGIATGKLHARGPVGATQLTSYAYYVDGDGQVRPD
;
A
#
# COMPACT_ATOMS: atom_id res chain seq x y z
N MET A 1 -0.25 -11.44 30.07
CA MET A 1 1.09 -11.07 29.57
C MET A 1 0.93 -9.87 28.63
N ARG A 2 1.24 -8.64 29.08
CA ARG A 2 1.10 -7.43 28.23
C ARG A 2 2.33 -7.35 27.32
N ARG A 3 2.19 -7.71 26.04
CA ARG A 3 3.23 -7.46 25.03
C ARG A 3 3.31 -5.95 24.80
N LYS A 4 4.38 -5.31 25.27
CA LYS A 4 4.72 -3.93 24.86
C LYS A 4 5.53 -4.06 23.56
N ILE A 5 4.91 -3.72 22.44
CA ILE A 5 5.58 -3.63 21.15
C ILE A 5 5.90 -2.14 20.96
N LEU A 6 7.19 -1.79 20.91
CA LEU A 6 7.61 -0.47 20.44
C LEU A 6 8.03 -0.62 18.98
N VAL A 7 7.26 0.01 18.08
CA VAL A 7 7.69 0.25 16.71
C VAL A 7 8.18 1.69 16.66
N VAL A 8 9.47 1.89 16.38
CA VAL A 8 10.02 3.23 16.14
C VAL A 8 9.80 3.57 14.68
N ILE A 9 8.69 4.24 14.39
CA ILE A 9 8.37 4.72 13.05
C ILE A 9 8.82 6.18 12.97
N SER A 10 9.84 6.47 12.17
CA SER A 10 10.08 7.85 11.73
C SER A 10 9.10 8.17 10.61
N LEU A 11 8.04 8.91 10.94
CA LEU A 11 7.18 9.53 9.93
C LEU A 11 7.86 10.82 9.47
N SER A 12 8.69 10.72 8.44
CA SER A 12 9.33 11.89 7.82
C SER A 12 8.33 12.57 6.86
N VAL A 13 7.51 13.47 7.39
CA VAL A 13 6.68 14.38 6.56
C VAL A 13 7.57 15.55 6.15
N VAL A 14 8.12 15.51 4.93
CA VAL A 14 8.76 16.70 4.35
C VAL A 14 7.65 17.62 3.84
N LEU A 15 7.24 18.57 4.68
CA LEU A 15 6.34 19.65 4.30
C LEU A 15 7.08 20.62 3.37
N ALA A 16 6.76 20.55 2.08
CA ALA A 16 7.02 21.67 1.17
C ALA A 16 6.10 22.82 1.58
N THR A 17 6.67 23.81 2.28
CA THR A 17 6.27 25.22 2.42
C THR A 17 4.83 25.59 2.04
N ILE A 18 3.98 25.81 3.05
CA ILE A 18 3.24 27.06 3.37
C ILE A 18 2.35 26.77 4.60
N GLY A 19 2.58 27.53 5.68
CA GLY A 19 1.55 27.93 6.65
C GLY A 19 0.96 26.87 7.59
N LEU A 20 1.28 27.01 8.88
CA LEU A 20 0.65 26.41 10.06
C LEU A 20 1.01 24.94 10.38
N VAL A 21 2.10 24.82 11.14
CA VAL A 21 2.44 23.63 11.93
C VAL A 21 1.39 23.44 13.04
N VAL A 22 0.62 22.35 12.95
CA VAL A 22 -0.10 21.79 14.10
C VAL A 22 0.42 20.38 14.35
N PHE A 23 1.56 20.28 15.04
CA PHE A 23 1.92 19.06 15.77
C PHE A 23 1.53 19.26 17.24
N SER A 24 0.80 18.31 17.84
CA SER A 24 0.85 17.94 19.28
C SER A 24 -0.50 17.62 19.95
N ARG A 25 -1.21 16.57 19.52
CA ARG A 25 -2.06 15.86 20.48
C ARG A 25 -1.85 14.36 20.36
N ALA A 26 -1.79 13.70 21.52
CA ALA A 26 -1.93 12.26 21.59
C ALA A 26 -3.19 11.90 20.81
N ARG A 27 -3.05 11.04 19.80
CA ARG A 27 -4.15 10.68 18.92
C ARG A 27 -4.64 9.31 19.34
N SER A 28 -5.89 9.28 19.79
CA SER A 28 -6.60 8.04 20.05
C SER A 28 -7.18 7.55 18.73
N ILE A 29 -6.70 6.41 18.26
CA ILE A 29 -7.27 5.72 17.10
C ILE A 29 -8.10 4.58 17.66
N THR A 30 -9.42 4.67 17.52
CA THR A 30 -10.33 3.59 17.90
C THR A 30 -10.35 2.56 16.78
N SER A 31 -9.90 1.34 17.07
CA SER A 31 -10.05 0.20 16.18
C SER A 31 -11.02 -0.82 16.80
N SER A 32 -11.46 -1.79 15.99
CA SER A 32 -12.26 -2.93 16.46
C SER A 32 -11.59 -3.75 17.56
N ALA A 33 -10.25 -3.70 17.67
CA ALA A 33 -9.46 -4.38 18.70
C ALA A 33 -9.20 -3.54 19.96
N GLY A 34 -9.57 -2.26 19.96
CA GLY A 34 -9.40 -1.34 21.09
C GLY A 34 -8.86 0.03 20.68
N THR A 35 -8.60 0.89 21.67
CA THR A 35 -8.07 2.24 21.42
C THR A 35 -6.54 2.23 21.45
N ILE A 36 -5.92 2.57 20.32
CA ILE A 36 -4.48 2.79 20.22
C ILE A 36 -4.20 4.26 20.56
N GLN A 37 -3.31 4.52 21.51
CA GLN A 37 -2.86 5.87 21.86
C GLN A 37 -1.48 6.13 21.25
N VAL A 38 -1.42 6.97 20.23
CA VAL A 38 -0.15 7.44 19.67
C VAL A 38 0.23 8.73 20.38
N SER A 39 1.36 8.74 21.08
CA SER A 39 1.88 9.93 21.77
C SER A 39 3.36 10.14 21.47
N LYS A 40 3.78 11.41 21.39
CA LYS A 40 5.19 11.77 21.28
C LYS A 40 5.83 11.58 22.66
N ILE A 41 6.76 10.63 22.75
CA ILE A 41 7.46 10.32 24.01
C ILE A 41 8.69 11.23 24.19
N LEU A 42 9.35 11.61 23.10
CA LEU A 42 10.51 12.51 23.09
C LEU A 42 10.62 13.24 21.73
N GLY A 43 11.25 14.41 21.70
CA GLY A 43 11.65 15.06 20.45
C GLY A 43 12.85 15.98 20.65
N GLY A 44 13.31 16.60 19.57
CA GLY A 44 14.56 17.38 19.58
C GLY A 44 15.81 16.50 19.57
N LEU A 45 15.68 15.25 19.11
CA LEU A 45 16.81 14.35 18.85
C LEU A 45 17.44 14.75 17.51
N GLU A 46 18.76 14.72 17.42
CA GLU A 46 19.51 15.10 16.23
C GLU A 46 19.57 13.94 15.22
N SER A 47 19.98 12.75 15.66
CA SER A 47 20.07 11.55 14.81
C SER A 47 20.00 10.27 15.65
N PRO A 48 18.82 9.90 16.17
CA PRO A 48 18.67 8.74 17.04
C PRO A 48 19.11 7.42 16.35
N TRP A 49 19.91 6.63 17.06
CA TRP A 49 20.65 5.47 16.55
C TRP A 49 20.41 4.18 17.36
N GLY A 50 20.07 4.24 18.63
CA GLY A 50 19.73 3.05 19.43
C GLY A 50 18.82 3.42 20.60
N ILE A 51 17.92 2.52 21.00
CA ILE A 51 17.11 2.69 22.23
C ILE A 51 17.33 1.48 23.14
N GLY A 52 17.67 1.74 24.40
CA GLY A 52 17.80 0.72 25.43
C GLY A 52 16.80 0.98 26.54
N PHE A 53 15.82 0.10 26.70
CA PHE A 53 14.85 0.23 27.79
C PHE A 53 15.45 -0.23 29.11
N LEU A 54 15.24 0.56 30.16
CA LEU A 54 15.69 0.25 31.51
C LEU A 54 14.54 -0.40 32.29
N PRO A 55 14.84 -1.29 33.28
CA PRO A 55 13.81 -2.01 34.04
C PRO A 55 12.81 -1.11 34.78
N ASN A 56 13.19 0.13 35.08
CA ASN A 56 12.36 1.11 35.77
C ASN A 56 11.42 1.90 34.84
N GLY A 57 11.42 1.62 33.52
CA GLY A 57 10.58 2.28 32.53
C GLY A 57 11.22 3.51 31.86
N ASP A 58 12.42 3.91 32.29
CA ASP A 58 13.24 4.89 31.58
C ASP A 58 13.88 4.24 30.34
N PHE A 59 14.53 5.05 29.50
CA PHE A 59 15.27 4.53 28.35
C PHE A 59 16.50 5.35 28.03
N LEU A 60 17.49 4.71 27.42
CA LEU A 60 18.65 5.31 26.83
C LEU A 60 18.40 5.51 25.33
N VAL A 61 18.85 6.62 24.76
CA VAL A 61 18.89 6.86 23.31
C VAL A 61 20.33 7.14 22.92
N THR A 62 20.92 6.36 22.04
CA THR A 62 22.17 6.77 21.37
C THR A 62 21.83 7.61 20.15
N GLU A 63 22.66 8.59 19.83
CA GLU A 63 22.60 9.32 18.57
C GLU A 63 23.84 9.00 17.71
N ARG A 64 23.71 9.21 16.40
CA ARG A 64 24.75 8.87 15.42
C ARG A 64 26.08 9.56 15.70
N ASN A 65 26.03 10.80 16.16
CA ASN A 65 27.21 11.61 16.53
C ASN A 65 27.90 11.12 17.83
N GLY A 66 27.43 10.02 18.44
CA GLY A 66 27.99 9.44 19.65
C GLY A 66 27.37 9.89 20.96
N ASN A 67 26.36 10.78 20.92
CA ASN A 67 25.66 11.16 22.14
C ASN A 67 24.92 9.95 22.74
N LEU A 68 25.06 9.77 24.05
CA LEU A 68 24.19 8.87 24.83
C LEU A 68 23.27 9.73 25.70
N LEU A 69 21.98 9.63 25.46
CA LEU A 69 20.94 10.36 26.17
C LEU A 69 20.22 9.40 27.12
N TYR A 70 20.05 9.81 28.38
CA TYR A 70 19.14 9.15 29.30
C TYR A 70 17.82 9.91 29.33
N VAL A 71 16.74 9.18 29.12
CA VAL A 71 15.39 9.74 29.00
C VAL A 71 14.54 9.27 30.15
N LYS A 72 14.01 10.26 30.88
CA LYS A 72 13.12 10.07 32.01
C LYS A 72 12.00 11.11 31.94
N ASP A 73 10.76 10.68 32.11
CA ASP A 73 9.57 11.55 32.11
C ASP A 73 9.50 12.48 30.87
N GLY A 74 9.87 11.96 29.69
CA GLY A 74 9.88 12.70 28.43
C GLY A 74 11.00 13.74 28.28
N LYS A 75 11.97 13.76 29.19
CA LYS A 75 13.14 14.66 29.17
C LYS A 75 14.43 13.88 28.93
N ALA A 76 15.21 14.31 27.95
CA ALA A 76 16.53 13.76 27.67
C ALA A 76 17.62 14.55 28.39
N ARG A 77 18.63 13.85 28.92
CA ARG A 77 19.89 14.44 29.41
C ARG A 77 21.07 13.64 28.87
N SER A 78 22.15 14.32 28.51
CA SER A 78 23.38 13.63 28.09
C SER A 78 24.00 12.88 29.26
N VAL A 79 24.35 11.61 29.02
CA VAL A 79 25.14 10.78 29.91
C VAL A 79 26.60 11.21 29.76
N ARG A 80 27.24 11.56 30.87
CA ARG A 80 28.67 11.91 30.89
C ARG A 80 29.51 10.64 30.86
N ASN A 81 30.71 10.72 30.27
CA ASN A 81 31.67 9.61 30.18
C ASN A 81 31.11 8.39 29.41
N ALA A 82 30.31 8.62 28.37
CA ALA A 82 29.94 7.56 27.45
C ALA A 82 31.19 7.07 26.70
N PRO A 83 31.33 5.75 26.44
CA PRO A 83 32.42 5.22 25.62
C PRO A 83 32.37 5.81 24.21
N GLU A 84 33.54 5.87 23.56
CA GLU A 84 33.67 6.38 22.19
C GLU A 84 32.83 5.55 21.21
N SER A 85 32.02 6.22 20.40
CA SER A 85 31.14 5.58 19.43
C SER A 85 31.86 5.39 18.09
N VAL A 86 31.74 4.19 17.51
CA VAL A 86 32.24 3.91 16.16
C VAL A 86 31.05 3.68 15.23
N GLU A 87 30.97 4.43 14.13
CA GLU A 87 29.94 4.25 13.10
C GLU A 87 30.29 3.03 12.21
N ILE A 88 29.50 1.95 12.28
CA ILE A 88 29.67 0.76 11.42
C ILE A 88 28.29 0.26 10.97
N GLY A 89 28.05 0.15 9.64
CA GLY A 89 26.85 -0.48 9.08
C GLY A 89 25.53 0.34 9.14
N GLN A 90 24.47 -0.16 8.50
CA GLN A 90 23.17 0.51 8.31
C GLN A 90 22.23 0.39 9.52
N GLY A 91 21.43 1.45 9.78
CA GLY A 91 20.09 1.31 10.39
C GLY A 91 19.76 2.22 11.57
N GLY A 92 20.68 2.45 12.51
CA GLY A 92 20.36 3.17 13.75
C GLY A 92 19.05 2.69 14.39
N LEU A 93 18.19 3.62 14.84
CA LEU A 93 16.86 3.36 15.40
C LEU A 93 15.75 3.19 14.35
N LEU A 94 16.12 3.14 13.07
CA LEU A 94 15.21 3.24 11.95
C LEU A 94 15.25 1.95 11.15
N ASP A 95 14.55 0.93 11.65
CA ASP A 95 14.48 -0.37 11.00
C ASP A 95 13.59 -0.37 9.73
N LEU A 96 12.70 0.63 9.61
CA LEU A 96 11.68 0.69 8.55
C LEU A 96 11.31 2.13 8.21
N MET A 97 11.20 2.44 6.91
CA MET A 97 10.63 3.70 6.42
C MET A 97 9.29 3.46 5.72
N ILE A 98 8.34 4.36 5.96
CA ILE A 98 7.00 4.30 5.34
C ILE A 98 6.67 5.69 4.79
N PRO A 99 7.04 6.00 3.53
CA PRO A 99 6.76 7.28 2.93
C PRO A 99 5.26 7.42 2.65
N ARG A 100 4.68 8.55 3.05
CA ARG A 100 3.31 8.94 2.72
C ARG A 100 3.34 10.32 2.09
N GLY A 101 2.87 10.43 0.85
CA GLY A 101 2.90 11.66 0.07
C GLY A 101 2.80 11.37 -1.42
N GLY A 102 3.05 12.38 -2.24
CA GLY A 102 3.02 12.23 -3.70
C GLY A 102 4.16 11.38 -4.26
N LYS A 103 4.00 10.94 -5.51
CA LYS A 103 4.94 10.08 -6.26
C LYS A 103 6.40 10.51 -6.14
N SER A 104 6.70 11.80 -6.26
CA SER A 104 8.09 12.32 -6.19
C SER A 104 8.78 12.10 -4.84
N LEU A 105 8.02 12.16 -3.73
CA LEU A 105 8.56 11.87 -2.40
C LEU A 105 8.83 10.39 -2.25
N VAL A 106 7.87 9.54 -2.67
CA VAL A 106 7.98 8.08 -2.57
C VAL A 106 9.13 7.57 -3.44
N ASP A 107 9.24 8.03 -4.69
CA ASP A 107 10.34 7.69 -5.61
C ASP A 107 11.70 8.04 -5.00
N ARG A 108 11.84 9.26 -4.48
CA ARG A 108 13.09 9.70 -3.84
C ARG A 108 13.44 8.81 -2.66
N VAL A 109 12.46 8.52 -1.79
CA VAL A 109 12.67 7.64 -0.63
C VAL A 109 13.08 6.24 -1.07
N GLN A 110 12.40 5.63 -2.04
CA GLN A 110 12.75 4.30 -2.54
C GLN A 110 14.17 4.25 -3.13
N ARG A 111 14.60 5.29 -3.85
CA ARG A 111 15.93 5.36 -4.46
C ARG A 111 17.06 5.61 -3.46
N GLU A 112 16.80 6.45 -2.46
CA GLU A 112 17.85 6.97 -1.58
C GLU A 112 17.93 6.26 -0.23
N ALA A 113 16.83 5.64 0.24
CA ALA A 113 16.80 4.96 1.51
C ALA A 113 17.89 3.87 1.61
N ARG A 114 18.47 3.78 2.80
CA ARG A 114 19.47 2.75 3.18
C ARG A 114 18.88 1.78 4.20
N ILE A 115 17.56 1.77 4.34
CA ILE A 115 16.78 0.94 5.24
C ILE A 115 15.56 0.41 4.48
N PRO A 116 14.96 -0.71 4.88
CA PRO A 116 13.75 -1.23 4.25
C PRO A 116 12.63 -0.18 4.16
N VAL A 117 11.92 -0.17 3.03
CA VAL A 117 10.83 0.79 2.76
C VAL A 117 9.54 0.01 2.47
N LEU A 118 8.46 0.28 3.22
CA LEU A 118 7.11 -0.16 2.85
C LEU A 118 6.42 0.96 2.09
N SER A 119 6.13 0.72 0.83
CA SER A 119 5.44 1.68 -0.03
C SER A 119 4.88 1.03 -1.28
N HIS A 120 4.07 1.80 -1.99
CA HIS A 120 3.69 1.59 -3.38
C HIS A 120 4.02 2.89 -4.12
N LEU A 121 4.49 2.79 -5.37
CA LEU A 121 4.84 3.98 -6.15
C LEU A 121 3.60 4.57 -6.84
N GLU A 122 2.79 3.70 -7.45
CA GLU A 122 1.58 4.02 -8.21
C GLU A 122 0.50 2.96 -7.94
N GLY A 123 -0.74 3.29 -8.26
CA GLY A 123 -1.94 2.46 -8.13
C GLY A 123 -2.61 2.15 -9.47
N ILE A 124 -1.85 1.66 -10.45
CA ILE A 124 -2.39 1.21 -11.74
C ILE A 124 -3.12 -0.12 -11.53
N CYS A 125 -4.44 -0.05 -11.33
CA CYS A 125 -5.31 -1.18 -10.99
C CYS A 125 -6.19 -1.58 -12.19
N HIS A 126 -6.36 -2.89 -12.41
CA HIS A 126 -7.18 -3.42 -13.50
C HIS A 126 -8.46 -4.08 -13.01
N VAL A 127 -9.51 -3.97 -13.83
CA VAL A 127 -10.71 -4.82 -13.73
C VAL A 127 -10.85 -5.62 -15.01
N TYR A 128 -10.83 -6.94 -14.91
CA TYR A 128 -11.06 -7.84 -16.04
C TYR A 128 -12.49 -8.40 -16.02
N VAL A 129 -13.27 -8.12 -17.05
CA VAL A 129 -14.61 -8.66 -17.27
C VAL A 129 -14.50 -9.85 -18.23
N HIS A 130 -14.60 -11.06 -17.67
CA HIS A 130 -14.58 -12.31 -18.42
C HIS A 130 -15.94 -12.56 -19.11
N HIS A 131 -15.98 -13.34 -20.20
CA HIS A 131 -17.23 -13.59 -20.93
C HIS A 131 -18.32 -14.30 -20.10
N ALA A 132 -17.93 -15.05 -19.06
CA ALA A 132 -18.86 -15.69 -18.13
C ALA A 132 -19.29 -14.78 -16.96
N ALA A 133 -19.03 -13.47 -17.03
CA ALA A 133 -19.47 -12.53 -16.00
C ALA A 133 -20.98 -12.33 -16.00
N ASN A 134 -21.58 -12.23 -14.80
CA ASN A 134 -22.91 -11.66 -14.66
C ASN A 134 -22.91 -10.19 -15.16
N PRO A 135 -23.73 -9.82 -16.17
CA PRO A 135 -23.71 -8.49 -16.77
C PRO A 135 -23.97 -7.35 -15.78
N GLN A 136 -24.95 -7.52 -14.88
CA GLN A 136 -25.33 -6.49 -13.92
C GLN A 136 -24.23 -6.25 -12.89
N MET A 137 -23.65 -7.34 -12.38
CA MET A 137 -22.53 -7.27 -11.43
C MET A 137 -21.29 -6.62 -12.07
N ALA A 138 -20.99 -6.93 -13.34
CA ALA A 138 -19.89 -6.32 -14.05
C ALA A 138 -20.04 -4.79 -14.14
N ARG A 139 -21.23 -4.31 -14.52
CA ARG A 139 -21.55 -2.89 -14.58
C ARG A 139 -21.37 -2.19 -13.22
N GLU A 140 -21.95 -2.76 -12.17
CA GLU A 140 -21.89 -2.18 -10.82
C GLU A 140 -20.45 -2.13 -10.28
N ILE A 141 -19.69 -3.22 -10.45
CA ILE A 141 -18.31 -3.29 -9.95
C ILE A 141 -17.39 -2.36 -10.74
N VAL A 142 -17.46 -2.33 -12.08
CA VAL A 142 -16.62 -1.45 -12.89
C VAL A 142 -16.89 0.02 -12.56
N LEU A 143 -18.16 0.40 -12.48
CA LEU A 143 -18.55 1.75 -12.08
C LEU A 143 -18.02 2.09 -10.69
N ASN A 144 -18.18 1.21 -9.71
CA ASN A 144 -17.69 1.43 -8.35
C ASN A 144 -16.16 1.53 -8.30
N ALA A 145 -15.46 0.62 -8.98
CA ALA A 145 -14.01 0.53 -9.01
C ALA A 145 -13.37 1.83 -9.52
N LYS A 146 -13.94 2.45 -10.56
CA LYS A 146 -13.48 3.74 -11.10
C LYS A 146 -14.03 4.94 -10.31
N MET A 147 -15.36 5.02 -10.17
CA MET A 147 -16.05 6.29 -9.90
C MET A 147 -16.43 6.54 -8.44
N ARG A 148 -16.37 5.54 -7.54
CA ARG A 148 -16.67 5.77 -6.12
C ARG A 148 -15.75 6.83 -5.51
N ARG A 149 -14.44 6.73 -5.79
CA ARG A 149 -13.43 7.71 -5.40
C ARG A 149 -12.26 7.62 -6.37
N VAL A 150 -12.08 8.63 -7.20
CA VAL A 150 -11.06 8.64 -8.27
C VAL A 150 -9.65 8.95 -7.75
N GLY A 151 -9.53 9.77 -6.70
CA GLY A 151 -8.24 10.25 -6.19
C GLY A 151 -7.56 9.32 -5.17
N ILE A 152 -7.72 8.00 -5.31
CA ILE A 152 -7.07 6.99 -4.45
C ILE A 152 -6.34 5.95 -5.30
N CYS A 153 -5.29 5.35 -4.76
CA CYS A 153 -4.47 4.34 -5.43
C CYS A 153 -5.18 2.99 -5.69
N GLY A 154 -6.36 2.78 -5.11
CA GLY A 154 -7.18 1.59 -5.37
C GLY A 154 -8.25 1.80 -6.45
N ALA A 155 -8.33 2.99 -7.06
CA ALA A 155 -9.23 3.24 -8.17
C ALA A 155 -8.80 2.43 -9.40
N ALA A 156 -9.74 1.84 -10.13
CA ALA A 156 -9.42 1.21 -11.41
C ALA A 156 -8.88 2.27 -12.39
N GLU A 157 -7.84 1.91 -13.14
CA GLU A 157 -7.26 2.77 -14.18
C GLU A 157 -7.39 2.13 -15.57
N CYS A 158 -7.56 0.81 -15.63
CA CYS A 158 -7.78 0.06 -16.85
C CYS A 158 -8.89 -0.99 -16.70
N LEU A 159 -9.83 -1.02 -17.66
CA LEU A 159 -10.82 -2.06 -17.86
C LEU A 159 -10.37 -2.97 -19.00
N LEU A 160 -10.23 -4.25 -18.70
CA LEU A 160 -10.03 -5.31 -19.68
C LEU A 160 -11.36 -6.02 -19.88
N ILE A 161 -11.83 -6.17 -21.11
CA ILE A 161 -13.08 -6.89 -21.39
C ILE A 161 -12.87 -7.98 -22.44
N ASP A 162 -13.34 -9.18 -22.14
CA ASP A 162 -13.25 -10.34 -23.02
C ASP A 162 -14.04 -10.07 -24.32
N ARG A 163 -13.40 -10.30 -25.47
CA ARG A 163 -13.97 -10.10 -26.80
C ARG A 163 -15.31 -10.82 -26.96
N ALA A 164 -15.48 -11.99 -26.34
CA ALA A 164 -16.70 -12.78 -26.48
C ALA A 164 -17.93 -12.13 -25.82
N CYS A 165 -17.76 -11.21 -24.86
CA CYS A 165 -18.88 -10.45 -24.26
C CYS A 165 -18.85 -8.94 -24.55
N ALA A 166 -17.74 -8.41 -25.07
CA ALA A 166 -17.53 -6.98 -25.29
C ALA A 166 -18.67 -6.31 -26.06
N ALA A 167 -19.10 -6.88 -27.19
CA ALA A 167 -20.14 -6.29 -28.02
C ALA A 167 -21.51 -6.16 -27.31
N ALA A 168 -21.81 -7.05 -26.38
CA ALA A 168 -23.07 -7.03 -25.64
C ALA A 168 -23.00 -6.17 -24.37
N LEU A 169 -21.84 -6.10 -23.73
CA LEU A 169 -21.70 -5.56 -22.37
C LEU A 169 -20.98 -4.21 -22.32
N LEU A 170 -20.00 -3.96 -23.20
CA LEU A 170 -19.23 -2.71 -23.18
C LEU A 170 -20.10 -1.46 -23.36
N PRO A 171 -21.10 -1.41 -24.28
CA PRO A 171 -21.95 -0.23 -24.41
C PRO A 171 -22.75 0.09 -23.14
N GLN A 172 -23.18 -0.93 -22.40
CA GLN A 172 -23.91 -0.75 -21.14
C GLN A 172 -23.01 -0.25 -20.01
N ILE A 173 -21.78 -0.75 -19.94
CA ILE A 173 -20.76 -0.22 -19.02
C ILE A 173 -20.43 1.24 -19.38
N ALA A 174 -20.32 1.53 -20.68
CA ALA A 174 -20.03 2.87 -21.17
C ALA A 174 -21.16 3.87 -20.85
N ASP A 175 -22.43 3.44 -20.90
CA ASP A 175 -23.56 4.25 -20.43
C ASP A 175 -23.42 4.65 -18.97
N ASP A 176 -23.11 3.70 -18.09
CA ASP A 176 -22.96 3.96 -16.65
C ASP A 176 -21.77 4.88 -16.35
N LEU A 177 -20.63 4.61 -16.98
CA LEU A 177 -19.41 5.42 -16.84
C LEU A 177 -19.61 6.85 -17.36
N HIS A 178 -20.23 6.99 -18.53
CA HIS A 178 -20.53 8.29 -19.13
C HIS A 178 -21.51 9.09 -18.27
N ALA A 179 -22.57 8.45 -17.77
CA ALA A 179 -23.54 9.09 -16.87
C ALA A 179 -22.89 9.57 -15.56
N ALA A 180 -21.84 8.89 -15.10
CA ALA A 180 -21.04 9.31 -13.94
C ALA A 180 -19.98 10.38 -14.28
N GLY A 181 -19.82 10.76 -15.55
CA GLY A 181 -18.85 11.76 -16.00
C GLY A 181 -17.44 11.22 -16.22
N CYS A 182 -17.29 9.92 -16.48
CA CYS A 182 -16.01 9.31 -16.81
C CYS A 182 -15.67 9.50 -18.30
N GLU A 183 -14.47 9.99 -18.59
CA GLU A 183 -13.85 9.89 -19.91
C GLU A 183 -13.37 8.45 -20.12
N MET A 184 -13.64 7.89 -21.29
CA MET A 184 -13.25 6.52 -21.65
C MET A 184 -12.27 6.58 -22.81
N ARG A 185 -11.09 5.99 -22.64
CA ARG A 185 -10.06 5.89 -23.67
C ARG A 185 -9.87 4.42 -24.02
N GLY A 186 -9.96 4.04 -25.28
CA GLY A 186 -9.85 2.62 -25.63
C GLY A 186 -9.13 2.32 -26.93
N ASP A 187 -8.84 1.03 -27.11
CA ASP A 187 -8.30 0.50 -28.34
C ASP A 187 -9.33 0.58 -29.49
N GLU A 188 -8.89 0.26 -30.71
CA GLU A 188 -9.75 0.30 -31.90
C GLU A 188 -11.00 -0.59 -31.75
N ALA A 189 -10.86 -1.73 -31.07
CA ALA A 189 -11.95 -2.66 -30.84
C ALA A 189 -13.01 -2.07 -29.89
N ALA A 190 -12.60 -1.40 -28.81
CA ALA A 190 -13.50 -0.71 -27.91
C ALA A 190 -14.19 0.48 -28.61
N GLN A 191 -13.45 1.28 -29.37
CA GLN A 191 -14.00 2.40 -30.15
C GLN A 191 -15.05 1.96 -31.17
N ALA A 192 -14.85 0.81 -31.81
CA ALA A 192 -15.80 0.26 -32.77
C ALA A 192 -17.14 -0.15 -32.12
N LEU A 193 -17.17 -0.37 -30.80
CA LEU A 193 -18.36 -0.75 -30.05
C LEU A 193 -19.11 0.46 -29.47
N ASP A 194 -18.42 1.56 -29.17
CA ASP A 194 -19.04 2.77 -28.64
C ASP A 194 -18.29 4.05 -29.05
N ALA A 195 -18.98 4.95 -29.74
CA ALA A 195 -18.40 6.18 -30.28
C ALA A 195 -17.98 7.21 -29.22
N ARG A 196 -18.36 7.03 -27.95
CA ARG A 196 -17.93 7.90 -26.83
C ARG A 196 -16.54 7.53 -26.32
N ILE A 197 -16.04 6.34 -26.65
CA ILE A 197 -14.71 5.90 -26.29
C ILE A 197 -13.73 6.58 -27.24
N VAL A 198 -12.87 7.45 -26.72
CA VAL A 198 -11.82 8.11 -27.52
C VAL A 198 -10.60 7.21 -27.64
N ALA A 199 -9.70 7.51 -28.57
CA ALA A 199 -8.51 6.68 -28.76
C ALA A 199 -7.57 6.72 -27.55
N ALA A 200 -7.22 5.54 -27.04
CA ALA A 200 -6.13 5.37 -26.10
C ALA A 200 -4.78 5.52 -26.82
N THR A 201 -3.82 6.10 -26.11
CA THR A 201 -2.40 6.15 -26.46
C THR A 201 -1.66 5.02 -25.75
N ASP A 202 -0.46 4.67 -26.22
CA ASP A 202 0.36 3.64 -25.56
C ASP A 202 0.68 3.99 -24.10
N SER A 203 0.78 5.27 -23.77
CA SER A 203 1.01 5.72 -22.40
C SER A 203 -0.16 5.48 -21.47
N ASP A 204 -1.40 5.37 -21.96
CA ASP A 204 -2.60 5.25 -21.10
C ASP A 204 -2.64 3.90 -20.36
N TRP A 205 -2.09 2.83 -20.94
CA TRP A 205 -2.23 1.47 -20.38
C TRP A 205 -1.54 1.28 -19.04
N GLY A 206 -0.43 1.97 -18.81
CA GLY A 206 0.32 1.96 -17.55
C GLY A 206 0.23 3.29 -16.79
N HIS A 207 -0.84 4.06 -16.98
CA HIS A 207 -0.99 5.38 -16.37
C HIS A 207 -1.94 5.37 -15.16
N GLU A 208 -1.51 5.98 -14.06
CA GLU A 208 -2.38 6.28 -12.93
C GLU A 208 -3.01 7.67 -13.13
N PHE A 209 -4.26 7.72 -13.57
CA PHE A 209 -4.94 8.97 -13.89
C PHE A 209 -5.34 9.76 -12.65
N LEU A 210 -5.77 9.09 -11.57
CA LEU A 210 -6.37 9.71 -10.38
C LEU A 210 -7.50 10.70 -10.69
N ALA A 211 -8.18 10.47 -11.81
CA ALA A 211 -9.18 11.32 -12.43
C ALA A 211 -10.36 10.45 -12.91
N PRO A 212 -11.52 11.03 -13.27
CA PRO A 212 -12.61 10.29 -13.91
C PRO A 212 -12.25 9.96 -15.38
N ILE A 213 -11.16 9.19 -15.57
CA ILE A 213 -10.65 8.69 -16.85
C ILE A 213 -10.39 7.19 -16.67
N LEU A 214 -10.81 6.37 -17.63
CA LEU A 214 -10.61 4.93 -17.63
C LEU A 214 -10.08 4.47 -18.99
N ALA A 215 -8.94 3.77 -19.01
CA ALA A 215 -8.48 3.05 -20.19
C ALA A 215 -9.30 1.77 -20.39
N ILE A 216 -9.62 1.40 -21.62
CA ILE A 216 -10.47 0.25 -21.96
C ILE A 216 -9.81 -0.55 -23.08
N ARG A 217 -9.54 -1.83 -22.84
CA ARG A 217 -8.99 -2.73 -23.85
C ARG A 217 -9.89 -3.96 -24.04
N VAL A 218 -10.13 -4.32 -25.29
CA VAL A 218 -10.75 -5.61 -25.61
C VAL A 218 -9.65 -6.66 -25.69
N VAL A 219 -9.76 -7.72 -24.89
CA VAL A 219 -8.79 -8.83 -24.82
C VAL A 219 -9.41 -10.11 -25.32
N ASP A 220 -8.60 -10.98 -25.93
CA ASP A 220 -9.11 -12.21 -26.58
C ASP A 220 -9.45 -13.31 -25.56
N ASP A 221 -8.74 -13.36 -24.44
CA ASP A 221 -8.90 -14.38 -23.42
C ASP A 221 -8.31 -13.96 -22.05
N LEU A 222 -8.42 -14.89 -21.08
CA LEU A 222 -7.84 -14.76 -19.75
C LEU A 222 -6.31 -14.55 -19.78
N GLN A 223 -5.58 -15.22 -20.68
CA GLN A 223 -4.13 -15.14 -20.71
C GLN A 223 -3.68 -13.75 -21.14
N MET A 224 -4.29 -13.20 -22.20
CA MET A 224 -4.03 -11.83 -22.64
C MET A 224 -4.35 -10.80 -21.55
N ALA A 225 -5.42 -11.03 -20.77
CA ALA A 225 -5.74 -10.17 -19.63
C ALA A 225 -4.62 -10.20 -18.56
N MET A 226 -4.15 -11.39 -18.19
CA MET A 226 -3.06 -11.55 -17.21
C MET A 226 -1.74 -10.97 -17.72
N ASP A 227 -1.41 -11.17 -18.99
CA ASP A 227 -0.20 -10.62 -19.62
C ASP A 227 -0.24 -9.09 -19.65
N HIS A 228 -1.41 -8.50 -19.91
CA HIS A 228 -1.60 -7.05 -19.84
C HIS A 228 -1.37 -6.53 -18.42
N ILE A 229 -1.96 -7.17 -17.41
CA ILE A 229 -1.78 -6.79 -16.00
C ILE A 229 -0.31 -6.92 -15.59
N ALA A 230 0.36 -8.00 -15.99
CA ALA A 230 1.77 -8.21 -15.68
C ALA A 230 2.68 -7.16 -16.33
N HIS A 231 2.31 -6.65 -17.52
CA HIS A 231 3.10 -5.67 -18.24
C HIS A 231 2.85 -4.23 -17.77
N TYR A 232 1.59 -3.84 -17.57
CA TYR A 232 1.20 -2.45 -17.31
C TYR A 232 0.80 -2.17 -15.85
N GLY A 233 0.50 -3.21 -15.07
CA GLY A 233 0.06 -3.08 -13.68
C GLY A 233 1.16 -2.66 -12.72
N SER A 234 0.71 -2.04 -11.62
CA SER A 234 1.57 -1.60 -10.51
C SER A 234 1.75 -2.67 -9.41
N ALA A 235 1.20 -3.86 -9.62
CA ALA A 235 1.06 -4.92 -8.63
C ALA A 235 0.29 -4.49 -7.35
N HIS A 236 -0.58 -3.48 -7.45
CA HIS A 236 -1.38 -2.97 -6.33
C HIS A 236 -2.65 -3.79 -6.11
N THR A 237 -3.66 -3.63 -6.95
CA THR A 237 -4.95 -4.33 -6.83
C THR A 237 -5.53 -4.61 -8.20
N ASP A 238 -5.89 -5.86 -8.46
CA ASP A 238 -6.53 -6.24 -9.72
C ASP A 238 -7.71 -7.17 -9.45
N CYS A 239 -8.75 -7.06 -10.26
CA CYS A 239 -10.00 -7.80 -10.08
C CYS A 239 -10.36 -8.57 -11.34
N ILE A 240 -10.88 -9.79 -11.17
CA ILE A 240 -11.64 -10.51 -12.20
C ILE A 240 -13.12 -10.55 -11.85
N ILE A 241 -13.98 -10.36 -12.85
CA ILE A 241 -15.43 -10.53 -12.77
C ILE A 241 -15.81 -11.73 -13.63
N THR A 242 -16.33 -12.79 -13.01
CA THR A 242 -16.74 -14.03 -13.69
C THR A 242 -17.61 -14.89 -12.77
N ASP A 243 -18.60 -15.61 -13.30
CA ASP A 243 -19.29 -16.68 -12.57
C ASP A 243 -18.56 -18.03 -12.66
N ASP A 244 -17.57 -18.14 -13.56
CA ASP A 244 -16.69 -19.32 -13.64
C ASP A 244 -15.64 -19.29 -12.52
N ARG A 245 -15.87 -20.13 -11.51
CA ARG A 245 -14.98 -20.25 -10.34
C ARG A 245 -13.61 -20.83 -10.66
N ALA A 246 -13.49 -21.66 -11.69
CA ALA A 246 -12.19 -22.22 -12.08
C ALA A 246 -11.33 -21.13 -12.71
N VAL A 247 -11.91 -20.33 -13.60
CA VAL A 247 -11.25 -19.15 -14.21
C VAL A 247 -10.84 -18.13 -13.14
N ALA A 248 -11.74 -17.81 -12.20
CA ALA A 248 -11.44 -16.90 -11.11
C ALA A 248 -10.24 -17.38 -10.26
N LYS A 249 -10.21 -18.68 -9.93
CA LYS A 249 -9.12 -19.28 -9.17
C LYS A 249 -7.80 -19.20 -9.92
N THR A 250 -7.79 -19.51 -11.22
CA THR A 250 -6.60 -19.38 -12.06
C THR A 250 -6.08 -17.94 -12.03
N PHE A 251 -6.94 -16.95 -12.25
CA PHE A 251 -6.57 -15.53 -12.20
C PHE A 251 -5.96 -15.14 -10.84
N GLN A 252 -6.61 -15.51 -9.73
CA GLN A 252 -6.10 -15.21 -8.37
C GLN A 252 -4.75 -15.87 -8.05
N GLN A 253 -4.45 -17.01 -8.66
CA GLN A 253 -3.18 -17.72 -8.45
C GLN A 253 -2.06 -17.24 -9.38
N SER A 254 -2.40 -16.64 -10.52
CA SER A 254 -1.46 -16.24 -11.56
C SER A 254 -1.12 -14.75 -11.55
N VAL A 255 -2.04 -13.88 -11.14
CA VAL A 255 -1.81 -12.43 -11.06
C VAL A 255 -1.00 -12.11 -9.80
N ASP A 256 0.18 -11.51 -10.00
CA ASP A 256 1.13 -11.19 -8.93
C ASP A 256 0.94 -9.77 -8.38
N SER A 257 -0.27 -9.47 -7.90
CA SER A 257 -0.60 -8.20 -7.25
C SER A 257 -0.71 -8.38 -5.74
N ALA A 258 -0.57 -7.29 -4.99
CA ALA A 258 -0.69 -7.31 -3.54
C ALA A 258 -2.11 -7.73 -3.09
N ILE A 259 -3.12 -7.40 -3.89
CA ILE A 259 -4.51 -7.77 -3.68
C ILE A 259 -5.09 -8.27 -5.01
N VAL A 260 -5.65 -9.48 -5.03
CA VAL A 260 -6.35 -10.00 -6.21
C VAL A 260 -7.78 -10.38 -5.84
N LEU A 261 -8.74 -9.70 -6.47
CA LEU A 261 -10.16 -9.78 -6.14
C LEU A 261 -10.92 -10.62 -7.17
N HIS A 262 -11.98 -11.29 -6.72
CA HIS A 262 -12.95 -11.97 -7.56
C HIS A 262 -14.34 -11.39 -7.24
N ASN A 263 -15.01 -10.83 -8.25
CA ASN A 263 -16.36 -10.26 -8.13
C ASN A 263 -16.48 -9.20 -7.01
N ALA A 264 -15.46 -8.35 -6.85
CA ALA A 264 -15.46 -7.26 -5.88
C ALA A 264 -14.70 -6.03 -6.40
N SER A 265 -15.14 -4.83 -6.02
CA SER A 265 -14.49 -3.57 -6.42
C SER A 265 -13.04 -3.47 -5.93
N THR A 266 -12.13 -2.97 -6.78
CA THR A 266 -10.74 -2.68 -6.41
C THR A 266 -10.64 -1.69 -5.24
N GLN A 267 -11.68 -0.87 -5.02
CA GLN A 267 -11.71 0.07 -3.91
C GLN A 267 -11.90 -0.57 -2.53
N PHE A 268 -12.07 -1.89 -2.44
CA PHE A 268 -11.96 -2.62 -1.18
C PHE A 268 -10.52 -2.73 -0.66
N ALA A 269 -9.52 -2.35 -1.47
CA ALA A 269 -8.12 -2.27 -1.05
C ALA A 269 -7.89 -1.18 0.02
N ASP A 270 -8.28 -1.50 1.25
CA ASP A 270 -8.19 -0.64 2.43
C ASP A 270 -8.15 -1.50 3.70
N GLY A 271 -7.23 -1.19 4.62
CA GLY A 271 -7.08 -1.93 5.87
C GLY A 271 -8.32 -1.95 6.76
N GLY A 272 -9.16 -0.92 6.72
CA GLY A 272 -10.45 -0.91 7.42
C GLY A 272 -11.42 -1.96 6.86
N GLU A 273 -11.57 -1.99 5.54
CA GLU A 273 -12.39 -2.99 4.83
C GLU A 273 -11.85 -4.43 5.02
N PHE A 274 -10.53 -4.57 5.15
CA PHE A 274 -9.87 -5.86 5.41
C PHE A 274 -9.95 -6.30 6.89
N GLY A 275 -10.60 -5.51 7.74
CA GLY A 275 -10.79 -5.82 9.16
C GLY A 275 -9.56 -5.55 10.03
N PHE A 276 -8.54 -4.84 9.53
CA PHE A 276 -7.36 -4.45 10.31
C PHE A 276 -7.65 -3.22 11.19
N GLY A 277 -8.81 -2.59 10.98
CA GLY A 277 -9.28 -1.40 11.69
C GLY A 277 -8.63 -0.12 11.17
N ALA A 278 -7.31 -0.12 11.01
CA ALA A 278 -6.57 0.97 10.37
C ALA A 278 -5.34 0.42 9.64
N GLU A 279 -4.90 1.13 8.60
CA GLU A 279 -3.63 0.92 7.92
C GLU A 279 -2.76 2.18 7.97
N ILE A 280 -1.45 1.99 7.83
CA ILE A 280 -0.52 3.11 7.60
C ILE A 280 -0.33 3.40 6.10
N GLY A 281 -0.62 2.42 5.25
CA GLY A 281 -0.61 2.49 3.79
C GLY A 281 -0.63 1.08 3.19
N ILE A 282 -0.50 1.01 1.87
CA ILE A 282 -0.43 -0.24 1.12
C ILE A 282 1.00 -0.44 0.62
N ALA A 283 1.47 -1.68 0.60
CA ALA A 283 2.80 -2.01 0.09
C ALA A 283 2.72 -3.03 -1.05
N THR A 284 3.40 -2.77 -2.16
CA THR A 284 3.42 -3.66 -3.33
C THR A 284 4.67 -4.56 -3.39
N GLY A 285 5.68 -4.27 -2.57
CA GLY A 285 6.88 -5.08 -2.43
C GLY A 285 6.59 -6.52 -1.97
N LYS A 286 7.43 -7.47 -2.38
CA LYS A 286 7.27 -8.90 -2.04
C LYS A 286 7.84 -9.29 -0.68
N LEU A 287 8.85 -8.58 -0.20
CA LEU A 287 9.40 -8.75 1.14
C LEU A 287 8.59 -7.89 2.11
N HIS A 288 8.31 -8.47 3.28
CA HIS A 288 7.43 -7.95 4.34
C HIS A 288 7.28 -6.42 4.38
N ALA A 289 6.08 -5.84 4.48
CA ALA A 289 4.73 -6.40 4.33
C ALA A 289 4.17 -6.11 2.93
N ARG A 290 3.14 -6.87 2.48
CA ARG A 290 2.48 -6.72 1.18
C ARG A 290 0.97 -6.57 1.35
N GLY A 291 0.34 -5.67 0.59
CA GLY A 291 -1.06 -5.26 0.76
C GLY A 291 -1.22 -4.20 1.84
N PRO A 292 -2.41 -4.06 2.45
CA PRO A 292 -2.66 -3.15 3.56
C PRO A 292 -1.72 -3.43 4.74
N VAL A 293 -1.03 -2.39 5.20
CA VAL A 293 -0.06 -2.49 6.31
C VAL A 293 -0.74 -2.02 7.60
N GLY A 294 -1.26 -2.99 8.36
CA GLY A 294 -1.84 -2.78 9.68
C GLY A 294 -0.82 -2.91 10.82
N ALA A 295 -1.30 -2.90 12.07
CA ALA A 295 -0.42 -2.97 13.24
C ALA A 295 0.43 -4.25 13.29
N THR A 296 -0.12 -5.40 12.90
CA THR A 296 0.60 -6.68 12.87
C THR A 296 1.73 -6.67 11.85
N GLN A 297 1.55 -6.00 10.72
CA GLN A 297 2.56 -5.84 9.67
C GLN A 297 3.69 -4.87 10.05
N LEU A 298 3.62 -4.24 11.22
CA LEU A 298 4.67 -3.40 11.78
C LEU A 298 5.45 -4.11 12.89
N THR A 299 5.26 -5.42 13.02
CA THR A 299 5.90 -6.25 14.04
C THR A 299 6.89 -7.19 13.38
N SER A 300 7.99 -7.46 14.09
CA SER A 300 8.92 -8.55 13.77
C SER A 300 8.84 -9.62 14.85
N TYR A 301 9.62 -10.68 14.71
CA TYR A 301 9.69 -11.80 15.64
C TYR A 301 11.08 -11.92 16.28
N ALA A 302 11.12 -12.54 17.45
CA ALA A 302 12.35 -12.94 18.12
C ALA A 302 12.20 -14.39 18.57
N TYR A 303 13.30 -15.14 18.55
CA TYR A 303 13.35 -16.51 19.04
C TYR A 303 13.78 -16.50 20.50
N TYR A 304 12.98 -17.15 21.34
CA TYR A 304 13.30 -17.42 22.73
C TYR A 304 13.44 -18.93 22.88
N VAL A 305 14.58 -19.36 23.41
CA VAL A 305 14.91 -20.78 23.59
C VAL A 305 15.25 -21.00 25.06
N ASP A 306 14.44 -21.80 25.73
CA ASP A 306 14.70 -22.26 27.08
C ASP A 306 15.54 -23.55 27.03
N GLY A 307 16.68 -23.54 27.71
CA GLY A 307 17.60 -24.67 27.79
C GLY A 307 17.79 -25.16 29.22
N ASP A 308 18.24 -26.41 29.33
CA ASP A 308 18.66 -27.10 30.57
C ASP A 308 20.02 -27.80 30.35
N GLY A 309 20.95 -27.11 29.69
CA GLY A 309 22.32 -27.60 29.47
C GLY A 309 22.55 -28.34 28.14
N GLN A 310 21.67 -28.19 27.14
CA GLN A 310 21.85 -28.81 25.83
C GLN A 310 23.07 -28.22 25.09
N VAL A 311 23.93 -29.09 24.59
CA VAL A 311 25.07 -28.75 23.72
C VAL A 311 24.81 -29.24 22.30
N ARG A 312 25.38 -28.56 21.29
CA ARG A 312 25.36 -29.01 19.90
C ARG A 312 26.57 -29.94 19.66
N PRO A 313 26.38 -31.24 19.42
CA PRO A 313 27.48 -32.12 19.03
C PRO A 313 27.91 -31.85 17.58
N ASP A 314 29.14 -32.24 17.26
CA ASP A 314 29.71 -32.20 15.91
C ASP A 314 29.03 -33.19 14.94
#